data_AF-A0A9X1AHA3-F1
#
_entry.id   AF-A0A9X1AHA3-F1
#
_cell.length_a   1.000
_cell.length_b   1.000
_cell.length_c   1.000
_cell.angle_alpha   90.00
_cell.angle_beta   90.00
_cell.angle_gamma   90.00
#
_symmetry.space_group_name_H-M   'P 1'
#
loop_
_entity.id
_entity.type
_entity.pdbx_description
1 polymer ?
#
loop_
_entity_poly.entity_id
_entity_poly.type
_entity_poly.pdbx_seq_one_letter_code
_entity_poly.pdbx_strand_id
1 'polypeptide(L)'
;MFRTDLRALLEETGRYVVPDGVFNLYKRDRSDLTDVDAAIVDRESGQLCLVQLKWPDIYGRSLAERESRRTNLAKANEWVERVYGWVDGRTSAQVCKALQLPYGGEQPVSLMVLSRHIADFVRPTEFERRAIWTSWPRLAKTVSETCGADLLEGIGPKRKTTKNSV
;
A
#
# COMPACT_ATOMS: atom_id res chain seq x y z
N MET A 1 4.07 -16.77 2.88
CA MET A 1 4.46 -16.19 4.18
C MET A 1 3.96 -14.76 4.32
N PHE A 2 4.44 -13.78 3.56
CA PHE A 2 4.00 -12.37 3.73
C PHE A 2 2.48 -12.13 3.79
N ARG A 3 1.68 -12.56 2.81
CA ARG A 3 0.22 -12.37 2.84
C ARG A 3 -0.44 -13.02 4.05
N THR A 4 0.05 -14.19 4.45
CA THR A 4 -0.41 -14.92 5.63
C THR A 4 -0.13 -14.12 6.89
N ASP A 5 1.08 -13.57 7.03
CA ASP A 5 1.45 -12.72 8.15
C ASP A 5 0.58 -11.45 8.17
N LEU A 6 0.37 -10.81 7.00
CA LEU A 6 -0.44 -9.60 6.86
C LEU A 6 -1.90 -9.87 7.23
N ARG A 7 -2.43 -11.01 6.80
CA ARG A 7 -3.76 -11.48 7.16
C ARG A 7 -3.88 -11.67 8.67
N ALA A 8 -2.97 -12.44 9.27
CA ALA A 8 -3.01 -12.71 10.71
C ALA A 8 -2.98 -11.40 11.52
N LEU A 9 -2.11 -10.46 11.13
CA LEU A 9 -2.04 -9.15 11.79
C LEU A 9 -3.35 -8.37 11.69
N LEU A 10 -4.01 -8.38 10.54
CA LEU A 10 -5.21 -7.58 10.28
C LEU A 10 -6.51 -8.27 10.72
N GLU A 11 -6.55 -9.61 10.78
CA GLU A 11 -7.69 -10.38 11.25
C GLU A 11 -8.03 -10.08 12.71
N GLU A 12 -7.02 -9.79 13.55
CA GLU A 12 -7.21 -9.37 14.94
C GLU A 12 -8.12 -8.15 15.09
N THR A 13 -8.23 -7.31 14.05
CA THR A 13 -9.09 -6.12 14.07
C THR A 13 -10.56 -6.41 13.75
N GLY A 14 -10.87 -7.54 13.10
CA GLY A 14 -12.21 -7.85 12.56
C GLY A 14 -12.68 -6.98 11.38
N ARG A 15 -12.03 -5.84 11.13
CA ARG A 15 -12.43 -4.83 10.13
C ARG A 15 -11.85 -5.08 8.74
N TYR A 16 -10.63 -5.61 8.64
CA TYR A 16 -9.93 -5.76 7.37
C TYR A 16 -9.97 -7.19 6.83
N VAL A 17 -10.00 -7.33 5.50
CA VAL A 17 -9.84 -8.59 4.78
C VAL A 17 -8.60 -8.52 3.91
N VAL A 18 -7.82 -9.60 3.91
CA VAL A 18 -6.69 -9.80 3.00
C VAL A 18 -7.01 -10.98 2.09
N PRO A 19 -7.58 -10.76 0.89
CA PRO A 19 -7.95 -11.84 -0.02
C PRO A 19 -6.75 -12.68 -0.45
N ASP A 20 -6.98 -13.97 -0.68
CA ASP A 20 -6.02 -14.84 -1.35
C ASP A 20 -5.98 -14.56 -2.85
N GLY A 21 -4.84 -14.86 -3.47
CA GLY A 21 -4.67 -14.76 -4.91
C GLY A 21 -3.36 -14.11 -5.35
N VAL A 22 -3.16 -14.11 -6.66
CA VAL A 22 -2.12 -13.34 -7.34
C VAL A 22 -2.84 -12.20 -8.05
N PHE A 23 -2.40 -10.97 -7.82
CA PHE A 23 -3.04 -9.78 -8.35
C PHE A 23 -2.17 -9.20 -9.46
N ASN A 24 -2.44 -9.60 -10.70
CA ASN A 24 -1.76 -9.06 -11.87
C ASN A 24 -2.60 -7.93 -12.46
N LEU A 25 -1.96 -6.78 -12.66
CA LEU A 25 -2.55 -5.67 -13.38
C LEU A 25 -2.16 -5.75 -14.85
N TYR A 26 -3.14 -5.53 -15.71
CA TYR A 26 -2.96 -5.53 -17.16
C TYR A 26 -3.33 -4.18 -17.73
N LYS A 27 -2.61 -3.74 -18.77
CA LYS A 27 -2.97 -2.56 -19.56
C LYS A 27 -4.23 -2.84 -20.39
N ARG A 28 -4.76 -1.79 -21.05
CA ARG A 28 -5.94 -1.91 -21.91
C ARG A 28 -5.75 -2.90 -23.08
N ASP A 29 -4.52 -3.02 -23.56
CA ASP A 29 -4.12 -3.98 -24.61
C ASP A 29 -3.85 -5.40 -24.09
N ARG A 30 -4.16 -5.66 -22.81
CA ARG A 30 -3.89 -6.91 -22.08
C ARG A 30 -2.41 -7.27 -21.90
N SER A 31 -1.47 -6.37 -22.20
CA SER A 31 -0.08 -6.57 -21.80
C SER A 31 0.08 -6.41 -20.28
N ASP A 32 1.07 -7.11 -19.71
CA ASP A 32 1.38 -7.02 -18.29
C ASP A 32 1.77 -5.59 -17.90
N LEU A 33 1.13 -5.08 -16.84
CA LEU A 33 1.50 -3.82 -16.22
C LEU A 33 2.46 -4.06 -15.05
N THR A 34 2.00 -4.79 -14.04
CA THR A 34 2.77 -5.15 -12.84
C THR A 34 1.97 -6.14 -12.01
N ASP A 35 2.66 -6.92 -11.19
CA ASP A 35 2.06 -7.64 -10.08
C ASP A 35 1.86 -6.72 -8.86
N VAL A 36 0.97 -7.16 -7.97
CA VAL A 36 0.71 -6.57 -6.66
C VAL A 36 0.83 -7.69 -5.61
N ASP A 37 1.62 -7.44 -4.57
CA ASP A 37 1.92 -8.46 -3.56
C ASP A 37 0.73 -8.82 -2.68
N ALA A 38 -0.15 -7.87 -2.34
CA ALA A 38 -1.36 -8.13 -1.58
C ALA A 38 -2.45 -7.06 -1.82
N ALA A 39 -3.69 -7.40 -1.47
CA ALA A 39 -4.80 -6.47 -1.39
C ALA A 39 -5.35 -6.47 0.05
N ILE A 40 -5.74 -5.31 0.55
CA ILE A 40 -6.45 -5.13 1.81
C ILE A 40 -7.78 -4.46 1.49
N VAL A 41 -8.89 -5.03 1.96
CA VAL A 41 -10.22 -4.43 1.85
C VAL A 41 -10.71 -4.08 3.25
N ASP A 42 -11.04 -2.81 3.45
CA ASP A 42 -11.78 -2.36 4.64
C ASP A 42 -13.26 -2.75 4.50
N ARG A 43 -13.76 -3.59 5.42
CA ARG A 43 -15.16 -4.04 5.39
C ARG A 43 -16.16 -2.94 5.69
N GLU A 44 -15.75 -1.91 6.45
CA GLU A 44 -16.66 -0.83 6.85
C GLU A 44 -16.83 0.19 5.73
N SER A 45 -15.72 0.69 5.18
CA SER A 45 -15.75 1.74 4.14
C SER A 45 -15.81 1.17 2.72
N GLY A 46 -15.49 -0.12 2.54
CA GLY A 46 -15.27 -0.74 1.24
C GLY A 46 -13.99 -0.26 0.55
N GLN A 47 -13.11 0.48 1.23
CA GLN A 47 -11.88 0.98 0.63
C GLN A 47 -10.92 -0.18 0.33
N LEU A 48 -10.41 -0.21 -0.90
CA LEU A 48 -9.35 -1.11 -1.33
C LEU A 48 -7.98 -0.42 -1.16
N CYS A 49 -7.03 -1.16 -0.59
CA CYS A 49 -5.62 -0.80 -0.59
C CYS A 49 -4.80 -1.89 -1.30
N LEU A 50 -4.04 -1.51 -2.33
CA LEU A 50 -3.09 -2.38 -3.02
C LEU A 50 -1.72 -2.24 -2.37
N VAL A 51 -1.07 -3.36 -2.07
CA VAL A 51 0.17 -3.40 -1.28
C VAL A 51 1.30 -4.01 -2.10
N GLN A 52 2.44 -3.33 -2.12
CA GLN A 52 3.71 -3.87 -2.59
C GLN A 52 4.67 -4.02 -1.42
N LEU A 53 5.21 -5.22 -1.24
CA LEU A 53 6.33 -5.50 -0.36
C LEU A 53 7.63 -5.13 -1.07
N LYS A 54 8.43 -4.25 -0.46
CA LYS A 54 9.79 -3.95 -0.91
C LYS A 54 10.77 -4.32 0.19
N TRP A 55 11.80 -5.06 -0.21
CA TRP A 55 12.93 -5.40 0.65
C TRP A 55 14.01 -4.35 0.43
N PRO A 56 14.22 -3.40 1.35
CA PRO A 56 15.46 -2.67 1.33
C PRO A 56 16.56 -3.67 1.75
N ASP A 57 17.56 -3.87 0.88
CA ASP A 57 18.79 -4.55 1.27
C ASP A 57 19.36 -3.87 2.51
N ILE A 58 19.49 -4.65 3.57
CA ILE A 58 20.15 -4.25 4.81
C ILE A 58 21.48 -4.98 4.73
N TYR A 59 22.61 -4.29 4.59
CA TYR A 59 23.94 -4.64 5.14
C TYR A 59 25.05 -3.81 4.45
N GLY A 60 25.67 -2.90 5.21
CA GLY A 60 26.95 -2.24 4.89
C GLY A 60 26.90 -0.73 4.59
N ARG A 61 27.57 0.10 5.40
CA ARG A 61 27.77 1.56 5.22
C ARG A 61 28.60 1.98 3.99
N SER A 62 28.50 1.26 2.87
CA SER A 62 29.26 1.46 1.64
C SER A 62 28.52 2.35 0.63
N LEU A 63 29.24 2.86 -0.37
CA LEU A 63 28.65 3.57 -1.51
C LEU A 63 27.68 2.69 -2.31
N ALA A 64 27.95 1.39 -2.38
CA ALA A 64 27.08 0.43 -3.07
C ALA A 64 25.69 0.32 -2.40
N GLU A 65 25.62 0.42 -1.07
CA GLU A 65 24.33 0.37 -0.36
C GLU A 65 23.49 1.64 -0.60
N ARG A 66 24.14 2.81 -0.66
CA ARG A 66 23.45 4.07 -1.02
C ARG A 66 22.81 3.97 -2.40
N GLU A 67 23.54 3.41 -3.36
CA GLU A 67 23.04 3.22 -4.72
C GLU A 67 21.94 2.15 -4.81
N SER A 68 22.04 1.06 -4.04
CA SER A 68 20.98 0.06 -3.91
C SER A 68 19.70 0.65 -3.33
N ARG A 69 19.80 1.45 -2.25
CA ARG A 69 18.65 2.16 -1.66
C ARG A 69 17.99 3.11 -2.65
N ARG A 70 18.80 3.91 -3.38
CA ARG A 70 18.30 4.83 -4.40
C ARG A 70 17.57 4.08 -5.52
N THR A 71 18.14 2.97 -5.98
CA THR A 71 17.55 2.12 -7.03
C THR A 71 16.26 1.46 -6.55
N ASN A 72 16.22 0.93 -5.34
CA ASN A 72 15.03 0.30 -4.77
C ASN A 72 13.90 1.31 -4.54
N LEU A 73 14.24 2.53 -4.09
CA LEU A 73 13.30 3.62 -3.99
C LEU A 73 12.76 4.05 -5.36
N ALA A 74 13.63 4.21 -6.36
CA ALA A 74 13.21 4.52 -7.72
C ALA A 74 12.24 3.46 -8.28
N LYS A 75 12.54 2.17 -8.09
CA LYS A 75 11.64 1.06 -8.48
C LYS A 75 10.32 1.07 -7.72
N ALA A 76 10.32 1.46 -6.45
CA ALA A 76 9.10 1.58 -5.67
C ALA A 76 8.24 2.77 -6.15
N ASN A 77 8.85 3.92 -6.42
CA ASN A 77 8.15 5.07 -7.01
C ASN A 77 7.61 4.75 -8.41
N GLU A 78 8.37 4.03 -9.25
CA GLU A 78 7.91 3.58 -10.55
C GLU A 78 6.69 2.66 -10.43
N TRP A 79 6.70 1.73 -9.47
CA TRP A 79 5.54 0.89 -9.18
C TRP A 79 4.33 1.75 -8.78
N VAL A 80 4.51 2.71 -7.86
CA VAL A 80 3.42 3.61 -7.45
C VAL A 80 2.87 4.38 -8.65
N GLU A 81 3.72 4.93 -9.51
CA GLU A 81 3.29 5.66 -10.71
C GLU A 81 2.48 4.78 -11.66
N ARG A 82 2.97 3.58 -11.96
CA ARG A 82 2.29 2.63 -12.86
C ARG A 82 0.94 2.20 -12.31
N VAL A 83 0.88 1.82 -11.04
CA VAL A 83 -0.36 1.37 -10.41
C VAL A 83 -1.33 2.54 -10.25
N TYR A 84 -0.84 3.71 -9.85
CA TYR A 84 -1.65 4.93 -9.76
C TYR A 84 -2.31 5.23 -11.11
N GLY A 85 -1.54 5.30 -12.20
CA GLY A 85 -2.10 5.52 -13.54
C GLY A 85 -3.10 4.45 -13.99
N TRP A 86 -3.05 3.25 -13.42
CA TRP A 86 -4.02 2.19 -13.68
C TRP A 86 -5.30 2.32 -12.83
N VAL A 87 -5.19 2.73 -11.56
CA VAL A 87 -6.35 2.91 -10.66
C VAL A 87 -6.98 4.30 -10.73
N ASP A 88 -6.28 5.29 -11.28
CA ASP A 88 -6.72 6.69 -11.29
C ASP A 88 -8.09 6.85 -11.96
N GLY A 89 -8.95 7.64 -11.34
CA GLY A 89 -10.35 7.80 -11.74
C GLY A 89 -11.24 6.57 -11.51
N ARG A 90 -10.75 5.49 -10.88
CA ARG A 90 -11.56 4.31 -10.54
C ARG A 90 -11.89 4.24 -9.04
N THR A 91 -13.06 3.71 -8.74
CA THR A 91 -13.46 3.40 -7.37
C THR A 91 -12.93 2.04 -6.93
N SER A 92 -12.88 1.80 -5.61
CA SER A 92 -12.51 0.51 -5.04
C SER A 92 -13.40 -0.61 -5.57
N ALA A 93 -14.70 -0.36 -5.77
CA ALA A 93 -15.64 -1.31 -6.38
C ALA A 93 -15.23 -1.72 -7.80
N GLN A 94 -14.88 -0.74 -8.65
CA GLN A 94 -14.46 -0.99 -10.03
C GLN A 94 -13.15 -1.79 -10.09
N VAL A 95 -12.20 -1.47 -9.21
CA VAL A 95 -10.92 -2.20 -9.14
C VAL A 95 -11.10 -3.59 -8.55
N CYS A 96 -11.89 -3.76 -7.50
CA CYS A 96 -12.24 -5.07 -6.95
C CYS A 96 -12.87 -5.96 -8.02
N LYS A 97 -13.80 -5.43 -8.83
CA LYS A 97 -14.39 -6.16 -9.96
C LYS A 97 -13.33 -6.58 -10.99
N ALA A 98 -12.40 -5.70 -11.33
CA ALA A 98 -11.33 -6.01 -12.27
C ALA A 98 -10.37 -7.09 -11.74
N LEU A 99 -10.16 -7.13 -10.42
CA LEU A 99 -9.31 -8.10 -9.72
C LEU A 99 -10.06 -9.34 -9.23
N GLN A 100 -11.35 -9.47 -9.54
CA GLN A 100 -12.22 -10.57 -9.07
C GLN A 100 -12.26 -10.71 -7.53
N LEU A 101 -12.18 -9.57 -6.82
CA LEU A 101 -12.29 -9.49 -5.37
C LEU A 101 -13.75 -9.38 -4.94
N PRO A 102 -14.11 -9.91 -3.74
CA PRO A 102 -15.50 -10.12 -3.35
C PRO A 102 -16.31 -8.83 -3.11
N TYR A 103 -15.66 -7.74 -2.67
CA TYR A 103 -16.35 -6.48 -2.39
C TYR A 103 -15.40 -5.27 -2.44
N GLY A 104 -15.93 -4.12 -2.83
CA GLY A 104 -15.30 -2.81 -2.74
C GLY A 104 -16.37 -1.72 -2.78
N GLY A 105 -16.07 -0.55 -2.22
CA GLY A 105 -16.96 0.61 -2.15
C GLY A 105 -16.61 1.72 -3.15
N GLU A 106 -17.27 2.86 -3.03
CA GLU A 106 -17.07 4.02 -3.94
C GLU A 106 -15.81 4.82 -3.63
N GLN A 107 -15.10 4.51 -2.54
CA GLN A 107 -13.88 5.21 -2.15
C GLN A 107 -12.74 4.97 -3.14
N PRO A 108 -11.81 5.95 -3.30
CA PRO A 108 -10.63 5.77 -4.14
C PRO A 108 -9.70 4.70 -3.58
N VAL A 109 -8.99 4.01 -4.47
CA VAL A 109 -8.01 2.99 -4.11
C VAL A 109 -6.79 3.64 -3.48
N SER A 110 -6.35 3.09 -2.35
CA SER A 110 -5.08 3.46 -1.71
C SER A 110 -3.95 2.55 -2.20
N LEU A 111 -2.74 3.11 -2.27
CA LEU A 111 -1.53 2.35 -2.58
C LEU A 111 -0.64 2.32 -1.35
N MET A 112 -0.04 1.17 -1.03
CA MET A 112 0.89 1.03 0.08
C MET A 112 2.18 0.37 -0.38
N VAL A 113 3.30 0.99 -0.05
CA VAL A 113 4.62 0.37 -0.14
C VAL A 113 5.06 0.01 1.28
N LEU A 114 5.24 -1.28 1.51
CA LEU A 114 5.58 -1.85 2.80
C LEU A 114 7.02 -2.35 2.80
N SER A 115 7.82 -1.93 3.78
CA SER A 115 9.15 -2.51 4.02
C SER A 115 9.14 -3.50 5.18
N ARG A 116 9.94 -4.57 5.12
CA ARG A 116 9.92 -5.58 6.20
C ARG A 116 10.64 -5.16 7.48
N HIS A 117 11.69 -4.35 7.36
CA HIS A 117 12.64 -4.16 8.48
C HIS A 117 12.95 -2.70 8.83
N ILE A 118 12.95 -1.78 7.86
CA ILE A 118 13.40 -0.40 8.11
C ILE A 118 12.24 0.45 8.58
N ALA A 119 12.29 0.91 9.84
CA ALA A 119 11.33 1.84 10.44
C ALA A 119 11.38 3.25 9.84
N ASP A 120 12.43 3.57 9.08
CA ASP A 120 12.78 4.93 8.76
C ASP A 120 12.47 5.32 7.30
N PHE A 121 11.18 5.48 6.99
CA PHE A 121 10.75 6.40 5.92
C PHE A 121 10.92 7.86 6.40
N VAL A 122 12.15 8.24 6.77
CA VAL A 122 12.45 9.50 7.48
C VAL A 122 12.67 10.68 6.53
N ARG A 123 12.80 10.45 5.21
CA ARG A 123 12.98 11.51 4.20
C ARG A 123 11.79 11.58 3.22
N PRO A 124 10.70 12.30 3.56
CA PRO A 124 9.49 12.41 2.74
C PRO A 124 9.70 12.92 1.30
N THR A 125 10.82 13.60 1.02
CA THR A 125 11.06 14.30 -0.25
C THR A 125 11.33 13.37 -1.43
N GLU A 126 11.72 12.12 -1.18
CA GLU A 126 12.08 11.16 -2.23
C GLU A 126 10.97 10.12 -2.48
N PHE A 127 9.88 10.16 -1.70
CA PHE A 127 8.77 9.21 -1.79
C PHE A 127 7.59 9.79 -2.57
N GLU A 128 6.98 8.96 -3.42
CA GLU A 128 5.77 9.34 -4.15
C GLU A 128 4.58 9.52 -3.19
N ARG A 129 3.98 10.72 -3.17
CA ARG A 129 3.00 11.14 -2.15
C ARG A 129 1.65 10.45 -2.28
N ARG A 130 1.38 9.85 -3.44
CA ARG A 130 0.15 9.11 -3.74
C ARG A 130 0.10 7.74 -3.09
N ALA A 131 1.19 7.28 -2.47
CA ALA A 131 1.25 6.04 -1.72
C ALA A 131 1.50 6.27 -0.23
N ILE A 132 1.03 5.31 0.55
CA ILE A 132 1.34 5.11 1.96
C ILE A 132 2.68 4.39 2.04
N TRP A 133 3.66 4.99 2.72
CA TRP A 133 4.97 4.39 2.92
C TRP A 133 5.13 4.00 4.39
N THR A 134 5.20 2.70 4.67
CA THR A 134 5.28 2.19 6.04
C THR A 134 6.13 0.93 6.14
N SER A 135 6.52 0.59 7.36
CA SER A 135 7.30 -0.60 7.67
C SER A 135 6.46 -1.62 8.41
N TRP A 136 6.84 -2.89 8.38
CA TRP A 136 6.15 -3.95 9.10
C TRP A 136 6.04 -3.65 10.61
N PRO A 137 7.11 -3.25 11.33
CA PRO A 137 6.98 -2.88 12.74
C PRO A 137 6.03 -1.70 12.97
N ARG A 138 6.02 -0.70 12.09
CA ARG A 138 5.13 0.46 12.20
C ARG A 138 3.68 0.07 11.94
N LEU A 139 3.42 -0.73 10.91
CA LEU A 139 2.10 -1.27 10.60
C LEU A 139 1.56 -2.07 11.79
N ALA A 140 2.35 -3.00 12.33
CA ALA A 140 1.95 -3.81 13.48
C ALA A 140 1.64 -2.96 14.72
N LYS A 141 2.48 -1.97 15.00
CA LYS A 141 2.25 -1.01 16.09
C LYS A 141 0.95 -0.23 15.87
N THR A 142 0.72 0.32 14.68
CA THR A 142 -0.49 1.07 14.38
C THR A 142 -1.73 0.20 14.48
N VAL A 143 -1.70 -1.05 13.99
CA VAL A 143 -2.83 -1.99 14.13
C VAL A 143 -3.17 -2.21 15.61
N SER A 144 -2.17 -2.42 16.46
CA SER A 144 -2.35 -2.57 17.91
C SER A 144 -2.92 -1.32 18.58
N GLU A 145 -2.47 -0.13 18.17
CA GLU A 145 -2.92 1.15 18.75
C GLU A 145 -4.31 1.60 18.27
N THR A 146 -4.69 1.21 17.06
CA THR A 146 -5.87 1.79 16.37
C THR A 146 -7.19 1.13 16.82
N CYS A 147 -7.16 -0.06 17.43
CA CYS A 147 -8.32 -0.72 18.09
C CYS A 147 -9.67 -0.57 17.33
N GLY A 148 -9.66 -0.70 16.00
CA GLY A 148 -10.85 -0.58 15.14
C GLY A 148 -11.07 0.75 14.41
N ALA A 149 -10.31 1.80 14.73
CA ALA A 149 -10.27 3.02 13.91
C ALA A 149 -9.62 2.77 12.52
N ASP A 150 -9.75 3.75 11.61
CA ASP A 150 -9.30 3.60 10.24
C ASP A 150 -7.75 3.53 10.15
N LEU A 151 -7.25 2.32 9.92
CA LEU A 151 -5.83 2.03 9.71
C LEU A 151 -5.26 2.84 8.55
N LEU A 152 -5.97 2.96 7.43
CA LEU A 152 -5.47 3.60 6.21
C LEU A 152 -5.35 5.12 6.41
N GLU A 153 -6.24 5.72 7.20
CA GLU A 153 -6.06 7.10 7.66
C GLU A 153 -4.90 7.24 8.66
N GLY A 154 -4.76 6.29 9.59
CA GLY A 154 -3.73 6.32 10.64
C GLY A 154 -2.29 6.20 10.13
N ILE A 155 -2.07 5.43 9.06
CA ILE A 155 -0.76 5.27 8.42
C ILE A 155 -0.56 6.17 7.21
N GLY A 156 -1.63 6.75 6.66
CA GLY A 156 -1.58 7.58 5.48
C GLY A 156 -0.85 8.90 5.71
N PRO A 157 -0.34 9.56 4.65
CA PRO A 157 0.13 10.91 4.76
C PRO A 157 -1.01 11.79 5.28
N LYS A 158 -0.81 12.52 6.40
CA LYS A 158 -1.81 13.45 6.95
C LYS A 158 -2.24 14.41 5.83
N ARG A 159 -3.41 14.17 5.22
CA ARG A 159 -3.99 15.07 4.24
C ARG A 159 -4.24 16.38 4.98
N LYS A 160 -3.59 17.47 4.55
CA LYS A 160 -3.96 18.80 5.04
C LYS A 160 -5.42 18.99 4.65
N THR A 161 -6.32 18.95 5.62
CA THR A 161 -7.68 19.43 5.45
C THR A 161 -7.57 20.91 5.13
N THR A 162 -7.80 21.27 3.87
CA THR A 162 -8.11 22.65 3.52
C THR A 162 -9.40 22.99 4.23
N LYS A 163 -9.31 23.66 5.37
CA LYS A 163 -10.44 24.40 5.93
C LYS A 163 -10.81 25.45 4.88
N ASN A 164 -11.85 25.18 4.09
CA ASN A 164 -12.58 26.25 3.44
C ASN A 164 -13.13 27.12 4.56
N SER A 165 -12.47 28.27 4.75
CA SER A 165 -13.04 29.36 5.55
C SER A 165 -14.04 30.04 4.63
N VAL A 166 -15.29 30.03 5.07
CA VAL A 166 -16.40 30.86 4.57
C VAL A 166 -16.05 32.32 4.80
#